data_AF-A0A945WQH9-F1
#
_entry.id   AF-A0A945WQH9-F1
#
_cell.length_a   1.000
_cell.length_b   1.000
_cell.length_c   1.000
_cell.angle_alpha   90.00
_cell.angle_beta   90.00
_cell.angle_gamma   90.00
#
_symmetry.space_group_name_H-M   'P 1'
#
loop_
_entity.id
_entity.type
_entity.pdbx_description
1 polymer ?
#
loop_
_entity_poly.entity_id
_entity_poly.type
_entity_poly.pdbx_seq_one_letter_code
_entity_poly.pdbx_strand_id
1 'polypeptide(L)' 'MYKLYTYPSCPYCEKVRSSFSEMGVEFEEIDATRGTPGSDELVNLGGKQQVPFLVDEANNVQMYESDEIIKYAREHSE' A
#
# COMPACT_ATOMS: atom_id res chain seq x y z
N MET A 1 4.27 7.16 8.35
CA MET A 1 4.37 7.56 6.93
C MET A 1 3.92 6.36 6.14
N TYR A 2 2.90 6.52 5.29
CA TYR A 2 2.35 5.41 4.52
C TYR A 2 3.12 5.23 3.22
N LYS A 3 3.51 3.99 2.92
CA LYS A 3 4.03 3.56 1.63
C LYS A 3 3.08 2.52 1.05
N LEU A 4 2.60 2.77 -0.17
CA LEU A 4 1.68 1.90 -0.87
C LEU A 4 2.37 1.32 -2.11
N TYR A 5 2.60 0.02 -2.10
CA TYR A 5 3.20 -0.70 -3.22
C TYR A 5 2.09 -1.09 -4.20
N THR A 6 2.24 -0.67 -5.46
CA THR A 6 1.22 -0.84 -6.49
C THR A 6 1.80 -1.38 -7.79
N TYR A 7 0.92 -1.87 -8.66
CA TYR A 7 1.23 -2.17 -10.05
C TYR A 7 0.50 -1.17 -10.95
N PRO A 8 1.10 -0.82 -12.11
CA PRO A 8 0.40 -0.08 -13.15
C PRO A 8 -0.85 -0.87 -13.56
N SER A 9 -1.99 -0.17 -13.60
CA SER A 9 -3.30 -0.72 -13.97
C SER A 9 -3.89 -1.79 -13.03
N CYS A 10 -3.53 -1.79 -11.73
CA CYS A 10 -4.19 -2.64 -10.75
C CYS A 10 -5.47 -1.97 -10.19
N PRO A 11 -6.67 -2.55 -10.39
CA PRO A 11 -7.93 -1.95 -9.92
C PRO A 11 -8.04 -1.88 -8.39
N TYR A 12 -7.45 -2.85 -7.67
CA TYR A 12 -7.41 -2.84 -6.21
C TYR A 12 -6.48 -1.75 -5.66
N CYS A 13 -5.40 -1.42 -6.37
CA CYS A 13 -4.53 -0.31 -6.02
C CYS A 13 -5.23 1.03 -6.26
N GLU A 14 -5.97 1.17 -7.36
CA GLU A 14 -6.82 2.36 -7.61
C GLU A 14 -7.86 2.55 -6.51
N LYS A 15 -8.50 1.47 -6.06
CA LYS A 15 -9.46 1.52 -4.95
C LYS A 15 -8.84 2.10 -3.67
N VAL A 16 -7.67 1.62 -3.26
CA VAL A 16 -6.96 2.14 -2.07
C VAL A 16 -6.60 3.60 -2.26
N ARG A 17 -6.00 3.96 -3.41
CA ARG A 17 -5.62 5.35 -3.72
C ARG A 17 -6.79 6.32 -3.67
N SER A 18 -7.93 5.97 -4.27
CA SER A 18 -9.15 6.79 -4.23
C SER A 18 -9.58 7.01 -2.78
N SER A 19 -9.66 5.93 -1.99
CA SER A 19 -10.04 6.05 -0.58
C SER A 19 -9.05 6.90 0.22
N PHE A 20 -7.74 6.75 0.02
CA PHE A 20 -6.72 7.56 0.71
C PHE A 20 -6.85 9.04 0.33
N SER A 21 -7.08 9.33 -0.96
CA SER A 21 -7.34 10.69 -1.43
C SER A 21 -8.63 11.29 -0.86
N GLU A 22 -9.70 10.50 -0.76
CA GLU A 22 -10.98 10.94 -0.16
C GLU A 22 -10.84 11.25 1.34
N MET A 23 -9.96 10.51 2.03
CA MET A 23 -9.65 10.71 3.45
C MET A 23 -8.61 11.81 3.70
N GLY A 24 -7.93 12.31 2.66
CA GLY A 24 -6.81 13.25 2.81
C GLY A 24 -5.56 12.63 3.43
N VAL A 25 -5.41 11.31 3.32
CA VAL A 25 -4.23 10.58 3.81
C VAL A 25 -3.09 10.74 2.82
N GLU A 26 -1.96 11.27 3.28
CA GLU A 26 -0.73 11.31 2.48
C GLU A 26 -0.02 9.96 2.48
N PHE A 27 0.40 9.51 1.29
CA PHE A 27 1.12 8.26 1.10
C PHE A 27 2.13 8.39 -0.04
N GLU A 28 3.21 7.62 0.05
CA GLU A 28 4.17 7.42 -1.02
C GLU A 28 3.74 6.21 -1.87
N GLU A 29 3.59 6.39 -3.18
CA GLU A 29 3.33 5.27 -4.10
C GLU A 29 4.65 4.68 -4.62
N ILE A 30 4.83 3.38 -4.45
CA ILE A 30 6.01 2.64 -4.89
C ILE A 30 5.62 1.63 -5.97
N ASP A 31 6.25 1.73 -7.14
CA ASP A 31 6.04 0.74 -8.21
C ASP A 31 6.72 -0.59 -7.84
N ALA A 32 5.92 -1.64 -7.67
CA ALA A 32 6.39 -2.98 -7.33
C ALA A 32 6.37 -3.95 -8.53
N THR A 33 6.28 -3.43 -9.75
CA THR A 33 6.29 -4.23 -10.98
C THR A 33 7.51 -5.14 -11.01
N ARG A 34 7.34 -6.37 -11.47
CA ARG A 34 8.42 -7.36 -11.47
C ARG A 34 9.70 -6.82 -12.13
N GLY A 35 10.80 -6.84 -11.40
CA GLY A 35 12.11 -6.34 -11.85
C GLY A 35 12.40 -4.89 -11.46
N THR A 36 11.49 -4.19 -10.78
CA THR A 36 11.79 -2.92 -10.13
C THR A 36 12.36 -3.14 -8.72
N PRO A 37 13.11 -2.17 -8.17
CA PRO A 37 13.55 -2.22 -6.77
C PRO A 37 12.38 -2.37 -5.78
N GLY A 38 11.23 -1.76 -6.07
CA GLY A 38 10.03 -1.88 -5.25
C GLY A 38 9.46 -3.31 -5.21
N SER A 39 9.70 -4.11 -6.26
CA SER A 39 9.32 -5.53 -6.28
C SER A 39 10.14 -6.36 -5.31
N ASP A 40 11.46 -6.13 -5.27
CA ASP A 40 12.35 -6.81 -4.34
C ASP A 40 12.05 -6.39 -2.90
N GLU A 41 11.80 -5.09 -2.68
CA GLU A 41 11.41 -4.56 -1.37
C GLU A 41 10.09 -5.15 -0.88
N LEU A 42 9.08 -5.24 -1.75
CA LEU A 42 7.80 -5.88 -1.45
C LEU A 42 7.98 -7.35 -1.00
N VAL A 43 8.83 -8.11 -1.68
CA VAL A 43 9.10 -9.52 -1.31
C VAL A 43 9.86 -9.59 0.01
N ASN A 44 10.82 -8.71 0.24
CA ASN A 44 11.59 -8.68 1.48
C ASN A 44 10.72 -8.32 2.70
N LEU A 45 9.75 -7.42 2.53
CA LEU A 45 8.87 -6.97 3.61
C LEU A 45 7.69 -7.93 3.80
N GLY A 46 6.90 -8.17 2.76
CA GLY A 46 5.64 -8.92 2.86
C GLY A 46 5.73 -10.39 2.47
N GLY A 47 6.87 -10.85 1.93
CA GLY A 47 7.10 -12.26 1.57
C GLY A 47 6.39 -12.72 0.30
N LYS A 48 5.60 -11.86 -0.36
CA LYS A 48 4.85 -12.18 -1.59
C LYS A 48 4.88 -11.03 -2.58
N GLN A 49 4.99 -11.35 -3.87
CA GLN A 49 4.71 -10.42 -4.97
C GLN A 49 3.19 -10.26 -5.13
N GLN A 50 2.58 -9.52 -4.21
CA GLN A 50 1.15 -9.22 -4.20
C GLN A 50 0.94 -7.73 -3.90
N VAL A 51 0.00 -7.11 -4.58
CA VAL A 51 -0.41 -5.72 -4.36
C VAL A 51 -1.94 -5.62 -4.29
N PRO A 52 -2.52 -4.58 -3.68
CA PRO A 52 -1.84 -3.53 -2.91
C PRO A 52 -1.20 -4.06 -1.62
N PHE A 53 -0.07 -3.47 -1.24
CA PHE A 53 0.59 -3.72 0.04
C PHE A 53 0.88 -2.37 0.69
N LEU A 54 0.46 -2.21 1.95
CA LEU A 54 0.67 -1.01 2.74
C LEU A 54 1.78 -1.26 3.76
N VAL A 55 2.69 -0.29 3.88
CA VAL A 55 3.61 -0.16 5.00
C VAL A 55 3.31 1.15 5.71
N ASP A 56 3.03 1.08 7.01
CA ASP A 56 2.99 2.23 7.88
C ASP A 56 4.19 2.20 8.83
N GLU A 57 5.16 3.06 8.54
CA GLU A 57 6.37 3.17 9.35
C GLU A 57 6.11 3.78 10.73
N ALA A 58 5.03 4.54 10.92
CA ALA A 58 4.72 5.16 12.21
C ALA A 58 4.23 4.15 13.25
N ASN A 59 3.41 3.19 12.81
CA ASN A 59 2.85 2.14 13.65
C ASN A 59 3.56 0.79 13.48
N ASN A 60 4.61 0.72 12.63
CA ASN A 60 5.32 -0.50 12.27
C ASN A 60 4.38 -1.61 11.76
N VAL A 61 3.42 -1.21 10.91
CA VAL A 61 2.39 -2.09 10.34
C VAL A 61 2.72 -2.38 8.89
N GLN A 62 2.49 -3.62 8.48
CA GLN A 62 2.63 -4.08 7.11
C GLN A 62 1.46 -4.99 6.80
N MET A 63 0.73 -4.72 5.72
CA MET A 63 -0.50 -5.46 5.42
C MET A 63 -0.85 -5.52 3.94
N TYR A 64 -1.54 -6.60 3.61
CA TYR A 64 -2.15 -6.86 2.30
C TYR A 64 -3.66 -6.61 2.36
N GLU A 65 -4.34 -6.89 1.25
CA GLU A 65 -5.79 -6.82 1.06
C GLU A 65 -6.33 -5.39 1.06
N SER A 66 -6.82 -4.94 -0.10
CA SER A 66 -7.24 -3.55 -0.30
C SER A 66 -8.28 -3.05 0.70
N ASP A 67 -9.24 -3.91 1.06
CA ASP A 67 -10.31 -3.54 1.99
C ASP A 67 -9.80 -3.36 3.42
N GLU A 68 -8.88 -4.23 3.86
CA GLU A 68 -8.26 -4.13 5.18
C GLU A 68 -7.34 -2.91 5.25
N ILE A 69 -6.59 -2.62 4.18
CA ILE A 69 -5.76 -1.40 4.07
C ILE A 69 -6.62 -0.13 4.24
N ILE A 70 -7.76 -0.05 3.55
CA ILE A 70 -8.66 1.10 3.63
C ILE A 70 -9.26 1.22 5.03
N LYS A 71 -9.68 0.09 5.61
CA LYS A 71 -10.23 0.06 6.96
C LYS A 71 -9.19 0.51 7.99
N TYR A 72 -7.98 -0.03 7.91
CA TYR A 72 -6.87 0.33 8.79
C TYR A 72 -6.57 1.83 8.72
N ALA A 73 -6.44 2.39 7.52
CA ALA A 73 -6.20 3.81 7.31
C ALA A 73 -7.32 4.66 7.93
N ARG A 74 -8.59 4.29 7.78
CA ARG A 74 -9.73 5.00 8.41
C ARG A 74 -9.66 5.01 9.94
N GLU A 75 -9.23 3.91 10.54
CA GLU A 75 -9.16 3.77 11.99
C GLU A 75 -7.93 4.49 12.59
N HIS A 76 -6.93 4.83 11.77
CA HIS A 76 -5.64 5.40 12.22
C HIS A 76 -5.35 6.80 11.65
N SER A 77 -6.25 7.38 10.84
CA SER A 77 -6.09 8.71 10.22
C SER A 77 -6.65 9.86 11.08
N GLU A 78 -6.58 9.75 12.42
CA GLU A 78 -7.05 10.79 13.38
C GLU A 78 -5.96 11.81 13.74
#